data_AF-A0A2E4H1G0-F1
#
_entry.id   AF-A0A2E4H1G0-F1
#
_cell.length_a   1.000
_cell.length_b   1.000
_cell.length_c   1.000
_cell.angle_alpha   90.00
_cell.angle_beta   90.00
_cell.angle_gamma   90.00
#
_symmetry.space_group_name_H-M   'P 1'
#
loop_
_entity.id
_entity.type
_entity.pdbx_description
1 polymer ?
#
loop_
_entity_poly.entity_id
_entity_poly.type
_entity_poly.pdbx_seq_one_letter_code
_entity_poly.pdbx_strand_id
1 'polypeptide(L)' 'MASITGDFVARLAAVWQRSSVSKEDCETLAEMLVPMDKAGERAVRHLAFDMEPADFDAAIEELAPKGNVE' A
#
# COMPACT_ATOMS: atom_id res chain seq x y z
N MET A 1 5.25 10.54 -13.14
CA MET A 1 4.66 11.52 -12.19
C MET A 1 4.69 10.88 -10.82
N ALA A 2 5.01 11.62 -9.75
CA ALA A 2 5.00 11.07 -8.39
C ALA A 2 3.58 10.65 -8.02
N SER A 3 3.44 9.51 -7.34
CA SER A 3 2.12 8.97 -6.94
C SER A 3 1.53 9.73 -5.75
N ILE A 4 2.40 10.33 -4.93
CA ILE A 4 2.03 11.14 -3.77
C ILE A 4 1.83 12.60 -4.20
N THR A 5 0.61 13.11 -3.99
CA THR A 5 0.20 14.48 -4.33
C THR A 5 -0.32 15.23 -3.10
N GLY A 6 -0.45 16.56 -3.20
CA GLY A 6 -1.04 17.36 -2.12
C GLY A 6 -2.47 16.91 -1.76
N ASP A 7 -3.28 16.54 -2.74
CA ASP A 7 -4.64 16.02 -2.50
C ASP A 7 -4.62 14.68 -1.75
N PHE A 8 -3.64 13.83 -2.02
CA PHE A 8 -3.44 12.58 -1.28
C PHE A 8 -3.09 12.87 0.18
N VAL A 9 -2.17 13.80 0.43
CA VAL A 9 -1.80 14.23 1.79
C VAL A 9 -2.98 14.82 2.54
N ALA A 10 -3.78 15.67 1.88
CA ALA A 10 -4.97 16.27 2.46
C ALA A 10 -5.99 15.20 2.91
N ARG A 11 -6.23 14.18 2.09
CA ARG A 11 -7.11 13.04 2.44
C ARG A 11 -6.56 12.25 3.63
N LEU A 12 -5.26 11.99 3.61
CA LEU A 12 -4.60 11.22 4.67
C LEU A 12 -4.63 11.98 6.01
N ALA A 13 -4.39 13.29 6.01
CA ALA A 13 -4.52 14.15 7.18
C ALA A 13 -5.97 14.17 7.72
N ALA A 14 -6.96 14.29 6.83
CA ALA A 14 -8.37 14.26 7.22
C ALA A 14 -8.78 12.93 7.85
N VAL A 15 -8.29 11.80 7.34
CA VAL A 15 -8.62 10.46 7.85
C VAL A 15 -7.87 10.15 9.16
N TRP A 16 -6.56 10.38 9.21
CA TRP A 16 -5.74 10.00 10.37
C TRP A 16 -5.73 11.02 11.50
N GLN A 17 -5.56 12.31 11.18
CA GLN A 17 -5.47 13.36 12.21
C GLN A 17 -6.79 14.08 12.46
N ARG A 18 -7.82 13.87 11.61
CA ARG A 18 -9.09 14.62 11.64
C ARG A 18 -8.86 16.14 11.63
N SER A 19 -7.77 16.57 11.01
CA SER A 19 -7.35 17.96 10.89
C SER A 19 -7.39 18.40 9.43
N SER A 20 -7.58 19.70 9.21
CA SER A 20 -7.37 20.32 7.91
C SER A 20 -5.96 20.91 7.87
N VAL A 21 -5.18 20.49 6.88
CA VAL A 21 -3.86 21.04 6.59
C VAL A 21 -4.03 22.04 5.43
N SER A 22 -3.25 23.13 5.44
CA SER A 22 -3.33 24.11 4.36
C SER A 22 -2.90 23.49 3.03
N LYS A 23 -3.39 24.04 1.92
CA LYS A 23 -3.04 23.50 0.59
C LYS A 23 -1.53 23.56 0.33
N GLU A 24 -0.89 24.67 0.71
CA GLU A 24 0.56 24.89 0.59
C GLU A 24 1.36 23.88 1.42
N ASP A 25 0.93 23.61 2.65
CA ASP A 25 1.56 22.60 3.50
C ASP A 25 1.36 21.18 2.91
N CYS A 26 0.19 20.89 2.33
CA CYS A 26 -0.07 19.61 1.68
C CYS A 26 0.85 19.39 0.47
N GLU A 27 1.06 20.43 -0.35
CA GLU A 27 1.97 20.39 -1.49
C GLU A 27 3.42 20.19 -1.03
N THR A 28 3.85 20.95 -0.01
CA THR A 28 5.18 20.80 0.60
C THR A 28 5.41 19.39 1.14
N LEU A 29 4.45 18.84 1.87
CA LEU A 29 4.52 17.48 2.40
C LEU A 29 4.55 16.43 1.28
N ALA A 30 3.80 16.63 0.19
CA ALA A 30 3.83 15.73 -0.95
C ALA A 30 5.22 15.69 -1.60
N GLU A 31 5.85 16.85 -1.79
CA GLU A 31 7.23 16.94 -2.31
C GLU A 31 8.23 16.22 -1.40
N MET A 32 8.09 16.39 -0.08
CA MET A 32 8.94 15.72 0.91
C MET A 32 8.80 14.19 0.88
N LEU A 33 7.64 13.66 0.46
CA LEU A 33 7.35 12.22 0.42
C LEU A 33 7.77 11.55 -0.90
N VAL A 34 8.11 12.31 -1.94
CA VAL A 34 8.57 11.77 -3.24
C VAL A 34 9.76 10.79 -3.13
N PRO A 35 10.79 11.02 -2.28
CA PRO A 35 11.87 10.05 -2.10
C PRO A 35 11.39 8.72 -1.53
N MET A 36 10.37 8.73 -0.66
CA MET A 36 9.76 7.51 -0.11
C MET A 36 8.95 6.76 -1.17
N ASP A 37 8.19 7.47 -2.01
CA ASP A 37 7.47 6.89 -3.15
C ASP A 37 8.44 6.12 -4.08
N LYS A 38 9.54 6.78 -4.47
CA LYS A 38 10.60 6.16 -5.28
C LYS A 38 11.29 4.98 -4.58
N ALA A 39 11.43 5.02 -3.25
CA ALA A 39 11.99 3.91 -2.49
C ALA A 39 11.03 2.71 -2.47
N GLY A 40 9.73 2.96 -2.31
CA GLY A 40 8.68 1.94 -2.41
C GLY A 40 8.66 1.28 -3.79
N GLU A 41 8.70 2.06 -4.88
CA GLU A 41 8.79 1.51 -6.24
C GLU A 41 10.01 0.61 -6.45
N ARG A 42 11.18 0.98 -5.89
CA ARG A 42 12.38 0.13 -5.95
C ARG A 42 12.21 -1.12 -5.10
N ALA A 43 11.66 -0.99 -3.90
CA ALA A 43 11.41 -2.13 -3.03
C ALA A 43 10.45 -3.12 -3.70
N VAL A 44 9.39 -2.66 -4.37
CA VAL A 44 8.43 -3.52 -5.10
C VAL A 44 9.11 -4.33 -6.20
N ARG A 45 10.13 -3.78 -6.89
CA ARG A 45 10.90 -4.53 -7.90
C ARG A 45 11.77 -5.65 -7.30
N HIS A 46 12.03 -5.62 -6.00
CA HIS A 46 12.81 -6.61 -5.27
C HIS A 46 11.98 -7.44 -4.30
N LEU A 47 10.75 -7.02 -4.01
CA LEU A 47 9.69 -7.82 -3.44
C LEU A 47 9.22 -8.77 -4.55
N ALA A 48 9.90 -9.90 -4.67
CA ALA A 48 9.26 -11.09 -5.22
C ALA A 48 8.08 -11.40 -4.30
N PHE A 49 6.87 -10.98 -4.69
CA PHE A 49 5.67 -11.59 -4.15
C PHE A 49 5.71 -13.03 -4.64
N ASP A 50 6.25 -13.91 -3.80
CA ASP A 50 6.39 -15.35 -4.07
C ASP A 50 5.06 -16.10 -3.93
N MET A 51 3.95 -15.41 -4.21
CA MET A 51 2.64 -15.99 -4.32
C MET A 51 2.04 -15.47 -5.63
N GLU A 52 2.17 -16.27 -6.69
CA GLU A 52 1.23 -16.16 -7.78
C GLU A 52 -0.18 -16.45 -7.25
N PRO A 53 -1.26 -15.96 -7.89
CA PRO A 53 -2.63 -16.24 -7.46
C PRO A 53 -2.90 -17.75 -7.25
N ALA A 54 -2.22 -18.62 -8.00
CA ALA A 54 -2.27 -20.07 -7.83
C ALA A 54 -1.73 -20.57 -6.48
N ASP A 55 -0.72 -19.90 -5.91
CA ASP A 55 -0.14 -20.24 -4.61
C ASP A 55 -1.10 -19.88 -3.46
N PHE A 56 -1.92 -18.84 -3.65
CA PHE A 56 -2.99 -18.50 -2.72
C PHE A 56 -4.10 -19.58 -2.72
N ASP A 57 -4.51 -20.04 -3.91
CA ASP A 57 -5.53 -21.09 -4.03
C ASP A 57 -5.03 -22.43 -3.46
N ALA A 58 -3.76 -22.78 -3.71
CA ALA A 58 -3.14 -23.98 -3.13
C ALA A 58 -3.02 -23.90 -1.59
N ALA A 59 -2.64 -22.74 -1.05
CA ALA A 59 -2.59 -22.53 0.40
C ALA A 59 -3.97 -22.62 1.06
N ILE A 60 -5.02 -22.13 0.39
CA ILE A 60 -6.41 -22.25 0.87
C ILE A 60 -6.87 -23.72 0.84
N GLU A 61 -6.49 -24.49 -0.18
CA GLU A 61 -6.80 -25.92 -0.28
C GLU A 61 -6.06 -26.76 0.77
N GLU A 62 -4.81 -26.40 1.10
CA GLU A 62 -4.03 -27.06 2.16
C GLU A 62 -4.58 -26.77 3.58
N LEU A 63 -5.09 -25.55 3.79
CA LEU A 63 -5.70 -25.12 5.05
C LEU A 63 -7.17 -25.54 5.19
N ALA A 64 -7.81 -26.00 4.11
CA ALA A 64 -9.17 -26.51 4.17
C ALA A 64 -9.19 -27.80 5.03
N PRO A 65 -10.14 -27.92 5.98
CA PRO A 65 -10.26 -29.13 6.78
C PRO A 65 -10.55 -30.29 5.84
N LYS A 66 -9.60 -31.24 5.74
CA LYS A 66 -9.81 -32.49 5.00
C LYS A 66 -10.96 -33.20 5.67
N GLY A 67 -12.14 -33.14 5.05
CA GLY A 67 -13.32 -33.84 5.55
C GLY A 67 -12.96 -35.32 5.66
N ASN A 68 -12.87 -35.83 6.88
CA ASN A 68 -12.92 -37.26 7.13
C ASN A 68 -14.32 -37.70 6.69
N VAL A 69 -14.42 -38.16 5.44
CA VAL A 69 -15.54 -38.98 5.00
C VAL A 69 -15.25 -40.37 5.55
N GLU A 70 -15.73 -40.62 6.77
CA GLU A 70 -16.02 -41.97 7.25
C GLU A 70 -17.30 -42.51 6.59
#